data_AF-A0A938R9C5-F1
#
_entry.id   AF-A0A938R9C5-F1
#
_cell.length_a   1.000
_cell.length_b   1.000
_cell.length_c   1.000
_cell.angle_alpha   90.00
_cell.angle_beta   90.00
_cell.angle_gamma   90.00
#
_symmetry.space_group_name_H-M   'P 1'
#
loop_
_entity.id
_entity.type
_entity.pdbx_description
1 polymer ?
#
loop_
_entity_poly.entity_id
_entity_poly.type
_entity_poly.pdbx_seq_one_letter_code
_entity_poly.pdbx_strand_id
1 'polypeptide(L)'
;MIAVIKNFKEVIETRNIDRMNKELYEFLHLYCGFIAHYNINGFKDTYRNPKDFAEIFIRHFDRNHPYFSQIYACHQEPYKDTGLTKAQTKSEFERIVGLHKDQISRWAREEQRNERYGLYLKLKQEFEGGETHDRI
;
A
#
# COMPACT_ATOMS: atom_id res chain seq x y z
N MET A 1 8.17 4.61 20.17
CA MET A 1 7.17 4.54 19.08
C MET A 1 6.25 3.37 19.39
N ILE A 2 4.93 3.58 19.40
CA ILE A 2 3.95 2.55 19.78
C ILE A 2 3.87 1.44 18.71
N ALA A 3 3.44 0.24 19.09
CA ALA A 3 3.51 -0.96 18.24
C ALA A 3 2.85 -0.77 16.87
N VAL A 4 1.66 -0.14 16.82
CA VAL A 4 0.93 0.11 15.58
C VAL A 4 1.70 1.03 14.61
N ILE A 5 2.39 2.08 15.13
CA ILE A 5 3.21 2.98 14.32
C ILE A 5 4.49 2.28 13.85
N LYS A 6 5.10 1.44 14.69
CA LYS A 6 6.27 0.66 14.29
C LYS A 6 5.93 -0.31 13.15
N ASN A 7 4.79 -1.01 13.23
CA ASN A 7 4.37 -1.92 12.18
C ASN A 7 3.98 -1.18 10.89
N PHE A 8 3.31 -0.02 11.00
CA PHE A 8 3.02 0.81 9.82
C PHE A 8 4.31 1.26 9.14
N LYS A 9 5.27 1.75 9.93
CA LYS A 9 6.58 2.15 9.42
C LYS A 9 7.28 0.99 8.68
N GLU A 10 7.27 -0.21 9.24
CA GLU A 10 7.82 -1.40 8.59
C GLU A 10 7.16 -1.70 7.24
N VAL A 11 5.82 -1.66 7.16
CA VAL A 11 5.07 -1.84 5.91
C VAL A 11 5.47 -0.80 4.87
N ILE A 12 5.62 0.46 5.27
CA ILE A 12 5.99 1.57 4.37
C ILE A 12 7.44 1.45 3.90
N GLU A 13 8.39 1.20 4.80
CA GLU A 13 9.82 1.12 4.47
C GLU A 13 10.13 -0.10 3.59
N THR A 14 9.48 -1.23 3.85
CA THR A 14 9.66 -2.46 3.08
C THR A 14 8.77 -2.55 1.84
N ARG A 15 7.79 -1.65 1.70
CA ARG A 15 6.75 -1.65 0.65
C ARG A 15 6.02 -3.00 0.56
N ASN A 16 5.81 -3.63 1.71
CA ASN A 16 5.28 -4.98 1.80
C ASN A 16 4.08 -5.02 2.75
N ILE A 17 2.89 -5.07 2.17
CA ILE A 17 1.63 -5.13 2.92
C ILE A 17 1.48 -6.42 3.75
N ASP A 18 2.17 -7.51 3.39
CA ASP A 18 2.09 -8.77 4.13
C ASP A 18 2.69 -8.66 5.55
N ARG A 19 3.58 -7.68 5.78
CA ARG A 19 4.13 -7.35 7.10
C ARG A 19 3.11 -6.73 8.04
N MET A 20 1.95 -6.32 7.54
CA MET A 20 0.86 -5.80 8.36
C MET A 20 0.35 -6.86 9.35
N ASN A 21 0.29 -6.49 10.61
CA ASN A 21 -0.30 -7.32 11.65
C ASN A 21 -1.79 -6.96 11.87
N LYS A 22 -2.47 -7.75 12.70
CA LYS A 22 -3.90 -7.58 12.98
C LYS A 22 -4.22 -6.22 13.61
N GLU A 23 -3.38 -5.76 14.53
CA GLU A 23 -3.60 -4.48 15.23
C GLU A 23 -3.55 -3.30 14.26
N LEU A 24 -2.58 -3.29 13.34
CA LEU A 24 -2.50 -2.26 12.32
C LEU A 24 -3.71 -2.31 11.39
N TYR A 25 -4.07 -3.50 10.91
CA TYR A 25 -5.28 -3.68 10.09
C TYR A 25 -6.53 -3.12 10.77
N GLU A 26 -6.78 -3.50 12.04
CA GLU A 26 -7.92 -3.02 12.82
C GLU A 26 -7.91 -1.50 12.95
N PHE A 27 -6.74 -0.89 13.22
CA PHE A 27 -6.62 0.57 13.30
C PHE A 27 -7.00 1.24 11.98
N LEU A 28 -6.48 0.74 10.86
CA LEU A 28 -6.70 1.33 9.54
C LEU A 28 -8.17 1.26 9.12
N HIS A 29 -8.78 0.09 9.30
CA HIS A 29 -10.19 -0.13 8.95
C HIS A 29 -11.13 0.67 9.87
N LEU A 30 -10.87 0.72 11.18
CA LEU A 30 -11.78 1.36 12.14
C LEU A 30 -11.64 2.89 12.17
N TYR A 31 -10.43 3.41 11.96
CA TYR A 31 -10.13 4.81 12.25
C TYR A 31 -9.59 5.60 11.06
N CYS A 32 -9.01 4.94 10.04
CA CYS A 32 -8.42 5.64 8.89
C CYS A 32 -9.30 5.63 7.62
N GLY A 33 -10.57 5.24 7.74
CA GLY A 33 -11.55 5.33 6.64
C GLY A 33 -11.36 4.27 5.55
N PHE A 34 -10.60 3.20 5.82
CA PHE A 34 -10.50 2.08 4.90
C PHE A 34 -11.74 1.18 5.00
N ILE A 35 -12.19 0.69 3.84
CA ILE A 35 -13.18 -0.39 3.77
C ILE A 35 -12.49 -1.69 4.22
N ALA A 36 -13.16 -2.48 5.06
CA ALA A 36 -12.58 -3.64 5.72
C ALA A 36 -12.11 -4.78 4.77
N HIS A 37 -12.38 -4.72 3.46
CA HIS A 37 -12.09 -5.78 2.47
C HIS A 37 -12.38 -7.19 2.99
N TYR A 38 -13.52 -7.34 3.68
CA TYR A 38 -13.96 -8.53 4.41
C TYR A 38 -13.08 -8.94 5.61
N ASN A 39 -11.76 -9.07 5.42
CA ASN A 39 -10.79 -9.39 6.47
C ASN A 39 -9.37 -8.88 6.11
N ILE A 40 -8.40 -9.12 7.00
CA ILE A 40 -6.99 -8.71 6.80
C ILE A 40 -6.36 -9.30 5.53
N ASN A 41 -6.70 -10.53 5.14
CA ASN A 41 -6.13 -11.14 3.94
C ASN A 41 -6.68 -10.48 2.68
N GLY A 42 -7.99 -10.23 2.61
CA GLY A 42 -8.58 -9.46 1.52
C GLY A 42 -8.02 -8.03 1.44
N PHE A 43 -7.77 -7.41 2.59
CA PHE A 43 -7.10 -6.11 2.66
C PHE A 43 -5.67 -6.17 2.09
N LYS A 44 -4.87 -7.15 2.51
CA LYS A 44 -3.51 -7.37 2.01
C LYS A 44 -3.53 -7.60 0.51
N ASP A 45 -4.38 -8.50 0.03
CA ASP A 45 -4.45 -8.83 -1.39
C ASP A 45 -4.85 -7.63 -2.25
N THR A 46 -5.77 -6.79 -1.76
CA THR A 46 -6.18 -5.57 -2.46
C THR A 46 -5.03 -4.58 -2.66
N TYR A 47 -4.12 -4.47 -1.69
CA TYR A 47 -3.02 -3.49 -1.73
C TYR A 47 -1.64 -4.13 -1.93
N ARG A 48 -1.59 -5.41 -2.32
CA ARG A 48 -0.35 -6.16 -2.57
C ARG A 48 0.37 -5.67 -3.82
N ASN A 49 -0.39 -5.31 -4.86
CA ASN A 49 0.18 -4.85 -6.12
C ASN A 49 0.88 -3.49 -5.92
N PRO A 50 2.09 -3.27 -6.48
CA PRO A 50 2.82 -2.01 -6.35
C PRO A 50 2.02 -0.77 -6.76
N LYS A 51 1.16 -0.89 -7.79
CA LYS A 51 0.27 0.18 -8.24
C LYS A 51 -0.74 0.54 -7.15
N ASP A 52 -1.50 -0.44 -6.67
CA ASP A 52 -2.57 -0.20 -5.71
C ASP A 52 -2.02 0.24 -4.35
N PHE A 53 -0.84 -0.27 -3.98
CA PHE A 53 -0.09 0.20 -2.83
C PHE A 53 0.21 1.71 -2.96
N ALA A 54 0.85 2.12 -4.06
CA ALA A 54 1.27 3.52 -4.24
C ALA A 54 0.12 4.50 -4.51
N GLU A 55 -0.90 4.10 -5.27
CA GLU A 55 -1.95 5.00 -5.76
C GLU A 55 -3.19 5.02 -4.86
N ILE A 56 -3.51 3.90 -4.20
CA ILE A 56 -4.75 3.76 -3.43
C ILE A 56 -4.46 3.72 -1.93
N PHE A 57 -3.56 2.85 -1.47
CA PHE A 57 -3.25 2.72 -0.05
C PHE A 57 -2.58 3.99 0.49
N ILE A 58 -1.47 4.43 -0.13
CA ILE A 58 -0.70 5.61 0.31
C ILE A 58 -1.53 6.90 0.27
N ARG A 59 -2.46 7.03 -0.68
CA ARG A 59 -3.35 8.18 -0.82
C ARG A 59 -4.13 8.52 0.45
N HIS A 60 -4.47 7.54 1.28
CA HIS A 60 -5.21 7.78 2.52
C HIS A 60 -4.43 8.60 3.56
N PHE A 61 -3.12 8.76 3.37
CA PHE A 61 -2.23 9.47 4.28
C PHE A 61 -1.47 10.63 3.61
N ASP A 62 -1.56 10.78 2.29
CA ASP A 62 -0.91 11.90 1.60
C ASP A 62 -1.76 13.16 1.69
N ARG A 63 -1.40 14.04 2.63
CA ARG A 63 -2.06 15.34 2.85
C ARG A 63 -2.07 16.26 1.64
N ASN A 64 -1.18 16.05 0.67
CA ASN A 64 -1.09 16.87 -0.54
C ASN A 64 -1.91 16.29 -1.70
N HIS A 65 -2.55 15.14 -1.52
CA HIS A 65 -3.31 14.50 -2.59
C HIS A 65 -4.66 15.22 -2.79
N PRO A 66 -5.11 15.49 -4.02
CA PRO A 66 -6.37 16.22 -4.27
C PRO A 66 -7.62 15.56 -3.66
N TYR A 67 -7.58 14.23 -3.55
CA TYR A 67 -8.66 13.43 -2.95
C TYR A 67 -8.43 13.13 -1.46
N PHE A 68 -7.41 13.74 -0.83
CA PHE A 68 -7.21 13.62 0.61
C PHE A 68 -8.37 14.31 1.32
N SER A 69 -9.26 13.50 1.86
CA SER A 69 -10.46 13.97 2.53
C SER A 69 -10.25 13.98 4.03
N GLN A 70 -10.27 15.17 4.64
CA GLN A 70 -10.31 15.32 6.10
C GLN A 70 -11.65 14.84 6.71
N ILE A 71 -12.60 14.37 5.89
CA ILE A 71 -13.89 13.83 6.34
C ILE A 71 -13.69 12.69 7.35
N TYR A 72 -12.58 11.95 7.26
CA TYR A 72 -12.20 10.92 8.23
C TYR A 72 -11.13 11.43 9.21
N ALA A 73 -11.43 12.53 9.91
CA ALA A 73 -10.64 12.96 11.05
C ALA A 73 -10.73 11.88 12.15
N CYS A 74 -9.60 11.32 12.56
CA CYS A 74 -9.59 10.42 13.72
C CYS A 74 -9.98 11.20 14.98
N HIS A 75 -10.70 10.55 15.88
CA HIS A 75 -11.09 11.13 17.16
C HIS A 75 -9.87 11.42 18.05
N GLN A 76 -10.00 12.39 18.95
CA GLN A 76 -9.00 12.72 19.98
C GLN A 76 -9.01 11.75 21.17
N GLU A 77 -9.81 10.68 21.10
CA GLU A 77 -9.83 9.65 22.13
C GLU A 77 -8.47 8.92 22.20
N PRO A 78 -8.07 8.51 23.42
CA PRO A 78 -6.89 7.67 23.61
C PRO A 78 -6.95 6.41 22.75
N TYR A 79 -5.82 6.03 22.18
CA TYR A 79 -5.64 4.72 21.57
C TYR A 79 -5.03 3.76 22.58
N LYS A 80 -5.89 2.98 23.27
CA LYS A 80 -5.49 2.10 24.39
C LYS A 80 -4.67 2.88 25.44
N ASP A 81 -3.81 2.21 26.19
CA ASP A 81 -2.94 2.81 27.21
C ASP A 81 -1.61 3.34 26.63
N THR A 82 -1.60 3.73 25.35
CA THR A 82 -0.36 4.11 24.66
C THR A 82 0.11 5.54 24.92
N GLY A 83 -0.73 6.36 25.57
CA GLY A 83 -0.50 7.79 25.78
C GLY A 83 -0.68 8.65 24.52
N LEU A 84 -1.09 8.07 23.39
CA LEU A 84 -1.40 8.77 22.15
C LEU A 84 -2.89 8.69 21.84
N THR A 85 -3.42 9.73 21.21
CA THR A 85 -4.77 9.70 20.63
C THR A 85 -4.77 8.99 19.28
N LYS A 86 -5.96 8.56 18.83
CA LYS A 86 -6.14 8.00 17.47
C LYS A 86 -5.70 9.04 16.42
N ALA A 87 -6.02 10.32 16.62
CA ALA A 87 -5.58 11.42 15.77
C ALA A 87 -4.06 11.62 15.71
N GLN A 88 -3.37 11.53 16.86
CA GLN A 88 -1.91 11.62 16.92
C GLN A 88 -1.27 10.41 16.22
N THR A 89 -1.84 9.22 16.40
CA THR A 89 -1.39 8.00 15.73
C THR A 89 -1.51 8.13 14.20
N LYS A 90 -2.66 8.60 13.69
CA LYS A 90 -2.85 8.87 12.24
C LYS A 90 -1.89 9.96 11.73
N SER A 91 -1.66 11.02 12.51
CA SER A 91 -0.71 12.08 12.14
C SER A 91 0.71 11.54 11.95
N GLU A 92 1.13 10.55 12.75
CA GLU A 92 2.40 9.88 12.56
C GLU A 92 2.44 9.02 11.27
N PHE A 93 1.33 8.38 10.89
CA PHE A 93 1.25 7.67 9.60
C PHE A 93 1.40 8.63 8.43
N GLU A 94 0.71 9.77 8.47
CA GLU A 94 0.80 10.83 7.47
C GLU A 94 2.23 11.38 7.37
N ARG A 95 2.91 11.58 8.51
CA ARG A 95 4.32 11.99 8.55
C ARG A 95 5.23 10.94 7.92
N ILE A 96 5.06 9.66 8.26
CA ILE A 96 5.84 8.54 7.68
C ILE A 96 5.63 8.51 6.15
N VAL A 97 4.38 8.57 5.69
CA VAL A 97 4.08 8.58 4.26
C VAL A 97 4.71 9.79 3.56
N GLY A 98 4.64 10.98 4.16
CA GLY A 98 5.27 12.19 3.63
C GLY A 98 6.78 12.02 3.38
N LEU A 99 7.48 11.25 4.21
CA LEU A 99 8.92 10.98 4.06
C LEU A 99 9.26 9.98 2.94
N HIS A 100 8.33 9.08 2.61
CA HIS A 100 8.61 7.94 1.72
C HIS A 100 7.86 7.95 0.39
N LYS A 101 6.80 8.77 0.24
CA LYS A 101 5.87 8.69 -0.91
C LYS A 101 6.54 8.82 -2.28
N ASP A 102 7.58 9.63 -2.43
CA ASP A 102 8.29 9.80 -3.70
C ASP A 102 9.11 8.55 -4.06
N GLN A 103 9.69 7.89 -3.06
CA GLN A 103 10.41 6.63 -3.24
C GLN A 103 9.44 5.51 -3.60
N ILE A 104 8.30 5.44 -2.91
CA ILE A 104 7.25 4.45 -3.18
C ILE A 104 6.69 4.64 -4.59
N SER A 105 6.43 5.88 -5.00
CA SER A 105 5.91 6.19 -6.33
C SER A 105 6.91 5.82 -7.44
N ARG A 106 8.21 6.04 -7.21
CA ARG A 106 9.27 5.60 -8.16
C ARG A 106 9.33 4.09 -8.25
N TRP A 107 9.40 3.41 -7.11
CA TRP A 107 9.41 1.96 -7.04
C TRP A 107 8.21 1.33 -7.78
N ALA A 108 6.99 1.80 -7.52
CA ALA A 108 5.80 1.26 -8.18
C ALA A 108 5.83 1.43 -9.71
N ARG A 109 6.35 2.56 -10.21
CA ARG A 109 6.53 2.79 -11.66
C ARG A 109 7.59 1.88 -12.28
N GLU A 110 8.66 1.59 -11.54
CA GLU A 110 9.71 0.67 -11.97
C GLU A 110 9.19 -0.78 -12.02
N GLU A 111 8.49 -1.24 -11.00
CA GLU A 111 7.85 -2.57 -10.98
C GLU A 111 6.89 -2.75 -12.17
N GLN A 112 5.97 -1.80 -12.40
CA GLN A 112 5.05 -1.86 -13.55
C GLN A 112 5.78 -1.82 -14.89
N ARG A 113 6.92 -1.13 -14.99
CA ARG A 113 7.73 -1.12 -16.21
C ARG A 113 8.36 -2.49 -16.43
N ASN A 114 8.93 -3.08 -15.39
CA ASN A 114 9.57 -4.39 -15.42
C ASN A 114 8.56 -5.49 -15.76
N GLU A 115 7.36 -5.45 -15.16
CA GLU A 115 6.26 -6.38 -15.48
C GLU A 115 5.85 -6.30 -16.95
N ARG A 116 5.62 -5.08 -17.47
CA ARG A 116 5.26 -4.89 -18.89
C ARG A 116 6.37 -5.36 -19.84
N TYR A 117 7.62 -5.08 -19.49
CA TYR A 117 8.76 -5.53 -20.29
C TYR A 117 8.90 -7.06 -20.28
N GLY A 118 8.71 -7.70 -19.11
CA GLY A 118 8.69 -9.15 -18.98
C GLY A 118 7.57 -9.80 -19.79
N LEU A 119 6.36 -9.22 -19.78
CA LEU A 119 5.25 -9.68 -20.61
C LEU A 119 5.57 -9.55 -22.11
N TYR A 120 6.13 -8.41 -22.52
CA TYR A 120 6.57 -8.20 -23.90
C TYR A 120 7.57 -9.27 -24.35
N LEU A 121 8.59 -9.59 -23.54
CA LEU A 121 9.57 -10.62 -23.88
C LEU A 121 8.94 -12.00 -24.03
N LYS A 122 7.99 -12.36 -23.15
CA LYS A 122 7.24 -13.62 -23.24
C LYS A 122 6.44 -13.71 -24.54
N LEU A 123 5.65 -12.67 -24.84
CA LEU A 123 4.86 -12.62 -26.07
C LEU A 123 5.76 -12.67 -27.31
N LYS A 124 6.85 -11.91 -27.33
CA LYS A 124 7.82 -11.94 -28.43
C LYS A 124 8.35 -13.36 -28.67
N GLN A 125 8.71 -14.09 -27.63
CA GLN A 125 9.16 -15.47 -27.74
C GLN A 125 8.07 -16.41 -28.27
N GLU A 126 6.82 -16.26 -27.81
CA GLU A 126 5.68 -17.07 -28.28
C GLU A 126 5.40 -16.85 -29.77
N PHE A 127 5.47 -15.60 -30.25
CA PHE A 127 5.21 -15.26 -31.65
C PHE A 127 6.40 -15.55 -32.59
N GLU A 128 7.65 -15.40 -32.13
CA GLU A 128 8.85 -15.66 -32.95
C GLU A 128 9.29 -17.14 -32.91
N GLY A 129 8.88 -17.91 -31.89
CA GLY A 129 9.22 -19.33 -31.72
C GLY A 129 8.22 -20.32 -32.36
N GLY A 130 7.19 -19.83 -33.06
CA GLY A 130 6.08 -20.62 -33.60
C GLY A 130 6.20 -21.08 -35.07
N GLU A 131 7.31 -20.81 -35.77
CA GLU A 131 7.50 -21.30 -37.15
C GLU A 131 8.29 -22.61 -37.18
N THR A 132 7.63 -23.72 -36.85
CA THR A 132 7.95 -25.03 -37.46
C THR A 132 6.67 -25.53 -38.13
N HIS A 133 6.34 -24.92 -39.27
CA HIS A 133 5.47 -25.57 -40.23
C HIS A 133 6.25 -26.74 -40.84
N ASP A 134 6.01 -27.95 -40.32
CA ASP A 134 6.28 -29.19 -41.01
C ASP A 134 5.58 -29.12 -42.38
N ARG A 135 6.36 -28.81 -43.42
CA ARG A 135 5.93 -29.04 -44.81
C ARG A 135 6.33 -30.46 -45.16
N ILE A 136 5.30 -31.32 -45.14
CA ILE A 136 5.23 -32.64 -45.77
C ILE A 136 5.67 -32.54 -47.24
#